data_AF-A0A8B6DLR3-F1
#
_entry.id   AF-A0A8B6DLR3-F1
#
_cell.length_a   1.000
_cell.length_b   1.000
_cell.length_c   1.000
_cell.angle_alpha   90.00
_cell.angle_beta   90.00
_cell.angle_gamma   90.00
#
_symmetry.space_group_name_H-M   'P 1'
#
loop_
_entity.id
_entity.type
_entity.pdbx_description
1 polymer ?
#
loop_
_entity_poly.entity_id
_entity_poly.type
_entity_poly.pdbx_seq_one_letter_code
_entity_poly.pdbx_strand_id
1 'polypeptide(L)'
;MFRLFNNNEWFIHDQEDCLQYELDYRNQETDKWTVTTLSTTDLSAEENGRRVYTLLNILPETGYELKLCSVNHHVRSHFTELMTILTLKPGNVTFKFT
;
A
#
# COMPACT_ATOMS: atom_id res chain seq x y z
N MET A 1 23.21 -16.55 -0.39
CA MET A 1 23.18 -15.12 -0.80
C MET A 1 21.77 -14.82 -1.26
N PHE A 2 20.88 -14.45 -0.34
CA PHE A 2 19.48 -14.11 -0.61
C PHE A 2 19.02 -13.18 0.50
N ARG A 3 18.60 -11.96 0.17
CA ARG A 3 17.99 -11.02 1.13
C ARG A 3 16.91 -10.20 0.41
N LEU A 4 15.72 -10.79 0.30
CA LEU A 4 14.48 -10.02 0.33
C LEU A 4 14.32 -9.61 1.80
N PHE A 5 14.49 -8.33 2.10
CA PHE A 5 14.28 -7.82 3.45
C PHE A 5 12.87 -7.25 3.58
N ASN A 6 12.14 -7.88 4.51
CA ASN A 6 10.94 -7.46 5.22
C ASN A 6 9.59 -7.48 4.49
N ASN A 7 8.68 -8.24 5.11
CA ASN A 7 7.24 -8.16 4.99
C ASN A 7 6.79 -6.70 5.22
N ASN A 8 6.63 -5.94 4.15
CA ASN A 8 6.09 -4.58 4.18
C ASN A 8 4.56 -4.65 4.34
N GLU A 9 4.15 -5.00 5.55
CA GLU A 9 2.74 -5.09 5.97
C GLU A 9 2.36 -3.80 6.68
N TRP A 10 1.23 -3.20 6.28
CA TRP A 10 0.59 -2.18 7.08
C TRP A 10 -0.52 -2.81 7.91
N PHE A 11 -0.56 -2.47 9.19
CA PHE A 11 -1.66 -2.84 10.06
C PHE A 11 -2.61 -1.65 10.14
N ILE A 12 -3.63 -1.62 9.27
CA ILE A 12 -4.70 -0.62 9.35
C ILE A 12 -5.87 -1.29 10.02
N HIS A 13 -5.99 -1.15 11.34
CA HIS A 13 -7.19 -1.60 12.04
C HIS A 13 -8.42 -1.02 11.35
N ASP A 14 -9.13 -1.90 10.64
CA ASP A 14 -10.33 -1.52 9.92
C ASP A 14 -11.35 -1.05 10.96
N GLN A 15 -11.72 0.23 10.89
CA GLN A 15 -12.91 0.67 11.59
C GLN A 15 -14.10 0.03 10.88
N GLU A 16 -15.10 -0.44 11.62
CA GLU A 16 -16.19 -1.35 11.17
C GLU A 16 -17.00 -0.91 9.91
N ASP A 17 -16.67 0.18 9.22
CA ASP A 17 -17.36 0.73 8.05
C ASP A 17 -16.41 1.26 6.94
N CYS A 18 -15.23 0.67 6.76
CA CYS A 18 -14.32 1.10 5.70
C CYS A 18 -14.85 0.75 4.30
N LEU A 19 -14.96 1.76 3.43
CA LEU A 19 -15.48 1.61 2.07
C LEU A 19 -14.37 1.48 1.04
N GLN A 20 -13.29 2.24 1.25
CA GLN A 20 -12.20 2.37 0.32
C GLN A 20 -10.93 2.78 1.08
N TYR A 21 -9.79 2.53 0.44
CA TYR A 21 -8.49 2.97 0.88
C TYR A 21 -7.90 3.93 -0.15
N GLU A 22 -7.13 4.91 0.30
CA GLU A 22 -6.36 5.78 -0.60
C GLU A 22 -4.87 5.57 -0.37
N LEU A 23 -4.22 5.01 -1.39
CA LEU A 23 -2.79 4.79 -1.43
C LEU A 23 -2.12 5.96 -2.14
N ASP A 24 -1.37 6.74 -1.39
CA ASP A 24 -0.45 7.73 -1.92
C ASP A 24 0.93 7.09 -2.06
N TYR A 25 1.51 7.15 -3.26
CA TYR A 25 2.88 6.69 -3.49
C TYR A 25 3.67 7.62 -4.41
N ARG A 26 4.99 7.69 -4.22
CA ARG A 26 5.90 8.42 -5.10
C ARG A 26 7.23 7.70 -5.26
N ASN A 27 7.87 7.88 -6.41
CA ASN A 27 9.30 7.58 -6.56
C ASN A 27 10.07 8.62 -5.72
N GLN A 28 11.03 8.20 -4.90
CA GLN A 28 11.87 9.08 -4.08
C GLN A 28 12.71 10.07 -4.89
N GLU A 29 12.93 9.79 -6.16
CA GLU A 29 13.57 10.71 -7.11
C GLU A 29 12.63 11.84 -7.56
N THR A 30 11.35 11.78 -7.17
CA THR A 30 10.31 12.72 -7.59
C THR A 30 9.56 13.28 -6.39
N ASP A 31 9.22 14.57 -6.44
CA ASP A 31 8.35 15.18 -5.41
C ASP A 31 6.85 15.00 -5.69
N LYS A 32 6.50 14.29 -6.76
CA LYS A 32 5.10 14.14 -7.20
C LYS A 32 4.47 12.88 -6.62
N TRP A 33 3.48 13.09 -5.76
CA TRP A 33 2.61 12.01 -5.28
C TRP A 33 1.64 11.55 -6.36
N THR A 34 1.53 10.23 -6.49
CA THR A 34 0.46 9.55 -7.22
C THR A 34 -0.54 9.02 -6.20
N VAL A 35 -1.82 9.35 -6.39
CA VAL A 35 -2.91 8.90 -5.52
C VAL A 35 -3.68 7.82 -6.25
N THR A 36 -3.92 6.69 -5.58
CA THR A 36 -4.76 5.60 -6.09
C THR A 36 -5.80 5.25 -5.05
N THR A 37 -7.07 5.29 -5.46
CA THR A 37 -8.19 4.84 -4.65
C THR A 37 -8.41 3.35 -4.89
N LEU A 38 -8.48 2.59 -3.81
CA LEU A 38 -8.65 1.15 -3.78
C LEU A 38 -9.99 0.82 -3.13
N SER A 39 -10.92 0.30 -3.90
CA SER A 39 -12.17 -0.21 -3.34
C SER A 39 -11.91 -1.54 -2.63
N THR A 40 -12.76 -1.92 -1.69
CA THR A 40 -12.66 -3.23 -1.01
C THR A 40 -12.68 -4.42 -1.98
N THR A 41 -13.23 -4.25 -3.18
CA THR A 41 -13.23 -5.23 -4.28
C THR A 41 -11.88 -5.35 -5.00
N ASP A 42 -11.05 -4.32 -4.97
CA ASP A 42 -9.71 -4.31 -5.56
C ASP A 42 -8.68 -5.03 -4.66
N LEU A 43 -9.11 -5.38 -3.44
CA LEU A 43 -8.31 -6.04 -2.43
C LEU A 43 -8.61 -7.54 -2.38
N SER A 44 -7.57 -8.36 -2.57
CA SER A 44 -7.68 -9.81 -2.38
C SER A 44 -7.77 -10.14 -0.89
N ALA A 45 -8.72 -10.97 -0.48
CA ALA A 45 -8.78 -11.47 0.89
C ALA A 45 -7.87 -12.70 1.07
N GLU A 46 -7.07 -12.73 2.13
CA GLU A 46 -6.33 -13.91 2.58
C GLU A 46 -7.14 -14.70 3.62
N GLU A 47 -6.84 -15.99 3.78
CA GLU A 47 -7.54 -16.91 4.71
C GLU A 47 -7.53 -16.45 6.18
N ASN A 48 -6.60 -15.58 6.55
CA ASN A 48 -6.46 -15.00 7.89
C ASN A 48 -7.26 -13.69 8.08
N GLY A 49 -8.10 -13.30 7.10
CA GLY A 49 -8.88 -12.06 7.13
C GLY A 49 -8.13 -10.83 6.65
N ARG A 50 -6.84 -10.94 6.28
CA ARG A 50 -6.07 -9.83 5.72
C ARG A 50 -6.55 -9.46 4.33
N ARG A 51 -6.44 -8.18 3.99
CA ARG A 51 -6.66 -7.66 2.64
C ARG A 51 -5.31 -7.42 1.98
N VAL A 52 -5.20 -7.66 0.69
CA VAL A 52 -3.94 -7.57 -0.05
C VAL A 52 -4.14 -6.75 -1.31
N TYR A 53 -3.27 -5.76 -1.51
CA TYR A 53 -3.18 -4.99 -2.75
C TYR A 53 -1.83 -5.19 -3.39
N THR A 54 -1.78 -5.24 -4.71
CA THR A 54 -0.53 -5.35 -5.45
C THR A 54 -0.39 -4.16 -6.39
N LEU A 55 0.59 -3.29 -6.11
CA LEU A 55 0.94 -2.19 -7.00
C LEU A 55 1.72 -2.76 -8.20
N LEU A 56 1.27 -2.41 -9.40
CA LEU A 56 1.81 -2.89 -10.68
C LEU A 56 2.67 -1.81 -11.34
N ASN A 57 3.49 -2.22 -12.31
CA ASN A 57 4.28 -1.32 -13.18
C ASN A 57 5.27 -0.42 -12.42
N ILE A 58 5.88 -0.98 -11.38
CA ILE A 58 6.84 -0.24 -10.55
C ILE A 58 8.22 -0.33 -11.20
N LEU A 59 8.94 0.81 -11.27
CA LEU A 59 10.26 0.85 -11.89
C LEU A 59 11.25 0.00 -11.08
N PRO A 60 12.18 -0.73 -11.73
CA PRO A 60 13.25 -1.45 -11.04
C PRO A 60 14.25 -0.51 -10.37
N GLU A 61 14.94 -1.00 -9.35
CA GLU A 61 16.06 -0.32 -8.68
C GLU A 61 15.68 1.09 -8.17
N THR A 62 14.41 1.26 -7.82
CA THR A 62 13.82 2.57 -7.51
C THR A 62 13.25 2.55 -6.10
N GLY A 63 13.60 3.58 -5.32
CA GLY A 63 13.02 3.81 -4.00
C GLY A 63 11.62 4.40 -4.13
N TYR A 64 10.65 3.83 -3.43
CA TYR A 64 9.30 4.36 -3.35
C TYR A 64 8.92 4.67 -1.90
N GLU A 65 8.23 5.78 -1.75
CA GLU A 65 7.58 6.18 -0.50
C GLU A 65 6.08 6.01 -0.66
N LEU A 66 5.45 5.42 0.34
CA LEU A 66 4.04 5.13 0.33
C LEU A 66 3.41 5.45 1.68
N LYS A 67 2.15 5.84 1.65
CA LYS A 67 1.30 6.02 2.83
C LYS A 67 -0.14 5.71 2.44
N LEU A 68 -0.91 5.25 3.41
CA LEU A 68 -2.26 4.77 3.17
C LEU A 68 -3.23 5.40 4.17
N CYS A 69 -4.45 5.66 3.77
CA CYS A 69 -5.53 5.98 4.71
C CYS A 69 -6.79 5.21 4.32
N SER A 70 -7.65 4.94 5.31
CA SER A 70 -9.00 4.42 5.09
C SER A 70 -9.99 5.56 4.94
N VAL A 71 -11.05 5.33 4.17
CA VAL A 71 -12.14 6.27 3.98
C VAL A 71 -13.45 5.54 4.21
N ASN A 72 -14.27 6.08 5.11
CA ASN A 72 -15.64 5.62 5.35
C ASN A 72 -16.64 6.68 4.83
N HIS A 73 -17.94 6.44 5.01
CA HIS A 73 -19.02 7.31 4.50
C HIS A 73 -18.92 8.79 4.89
N HIS A 74 -18.21 9.11 5.98
CA HIS A 74 -18.24 10.45 6.58
C HIS A 74 -16.86 11.04 6.84
N VAL A 75 -15.81 10.20 6.92
CA VAL A 75 -14.49 10.59 7.42
C VAL A 75 -13.38 9.86 6.67
N ARG A 76 -12.33 10.62 6.33
CA ARG A 76 -11.03 10.10 5.90
C ARG A 76 -10.14 9.96 7.13
N SER A 77 -9.55 8.80 7.34
CA SER A 77 -8.63 8.57 8.45
C SER A 77 -7.35 9.39 8.30
N HIS A 78 -6.56 9.46 9.37
CA HIS A 78 -5.17 9.86 9.23
C HIS A 78 -4.41 8.86 8.35
N PHE A 79 -3.39 9.36 7.66
CA PHE A 79 -2.45 8.50 6.96
C PHE A 79 -1.68 7.64 7.96
N THR A 80 -1.36 6.42 7.55
CA THR A 80 -0.37 5.56 8.20
C THR A 80 0.99 6.24 8.22
N GLU A 81 1.90 5.68 9.02
CA GLU A 81 3.31 6.00 8.90
C GLU A 81 3.81 5.75 7.47
N LEU A 82 4.76 6.60 7.07
CA LEU A 82 5.41 6.52 5.77
C LEU A 82 6.20 5.21 5.68
N MET A 83 5.92 4.42 4.65
CA MET A 83 6.65 3.21 4.34
C MET A 83 7.57 3.47 3.14
N THR A 84 8.81 3.00 3.24
CA THR A 84 9.77 3.05 2.14
C THR A 84 10.08 1.66 1.65
N ILE A 85 10.04 1.48 0.32
CA ILE A 85 10.37 0.22 -0.33
C ILE A 85 11.43 0.46 -1.40
N LEU A 86 12.32 -0.51 -1.61
CA LEU A 86 13.27 -0.50 -2.72
C LEU A 86 12.91 -1.65 -3.67
N THR A 87 12.58 -1.33 -4.91
CA THR A 87 12.34 -2.35 -5.93
C THR A 87 13.68 -2.90 -6.42
N LEU A 88 13.83 -4.23 -6.49
CA LEU A 88 15.08 -4.87 -6.95
C LEU A 88 15.00 -5.36 -8.40
N LYS A 89 13.80 -5.54 -8.92
CA LYS A 89 13.51 -6.05 -10.26
C LYS A 89 12.25 -5.35 -10.79
N PRO A 90 12.07 -5.26 -12.12
CA PRO A 90 10.81 -4.80 -12.67
C PRO A 90 9.74 -5.80 -12.24
N GLY A 91 8.64 -5.30 -11.68
CA GLY A 91 7.63 -6.19 -11.15
C GLY A 91 6.62 -5.49 -10.26
N ASN A 92 5.94 -6.31 -9.49
CA ASN A 92 4.81 -5.92 -8.67
C ASN A 92 5.22 -5.91 -7.20
N VAL A 93 4.71 -4.96 -6.42
CA VAL A 93 4.88 -4.95 -4.96
C VAL A 93 3.55 -5.21 -4.30
N THR A 94 3.51 -6.25 -3.48
CA THR A 94 2.32 -6.67 -2.75
C THR A 94 2.37 -6.11 -1.32
N PHE A 95 1.26 -5.47 -0.92
CA PHE A 95 1.01 -4.90 0.39
C PHE A 95 -0.10 -5.68 1.07
N LYS A 96 0.02 -5.90 2.37
CA LYS A 96 -1.01 -6.52 3.18
C LYS A 96 -1.55 -5.54 4.21
N PHE A 97 -2.85 -5.60 4.43
CA PHE A 97 -3.65 -4.83 5.39
C PHE A 97 -4.38 -5.80 6.32
N THR A 98 -4.57 -5.44 7.59
CA THR A 98 -5.33 -6.24 8.58
C THR A 98 -6.58 -5.53 9.04
#